data_AF-A0A2G6R1N9-F1
#
_entry.id   AF-A0A2G6R1N9-F1
#
_cell.length_a   1.000
_cell.length_b   1.000
_cell.length_c   1.000
_cell.angle_alpha   90.00
_cell.angle_beta   90.00
_cell.angle_gamma   90.00
#
_symmetry.space_group_name_H-M   'P 1'
#
loop_
_entity.id
_entity.type
_entity.pdbx_description
1 polymer ?
#
loop_
_entity_poly.entity_id
_entity_poly.type
_entity_poly.pdbx_seq_one_letter_code
_entity_poly.pdbx_strand_id
1 'polypeptide(L)'
;MVAAARSIGQVLELVRSEFPDISISKIRYLESEGLLSPDRDQPSGYRRYSASDVDRLRYILRTQRDQYLPLKVIRENLERMDRGVAPVDSEPAPADEPESAAEPVITDNKQVSQRPLRLTRRQLLEMSGLPEATLIELERQKMILPRRGTV
;
A
#
# COMPACT_ATOMS: atom_id res chain seq x y z
N MET A 1 -1.78 -18.97 27.66
CA MET A 1 -1.71 -17.63 28.30
C MET A 1 -2.44 -16.66 27.40
N VAL A 2 -3.51 -16.02 27.86
CA VAL A 2 -4.23 -15.01 27.07
C VAL A 2 -3.30 -13.80 26.95
N ALA A 3 -2.84 -13.51 25.73
CA ALA A 3 -1.97 -12.35 25.48
C ALA A 3 -2.71 -11.07 25.89
N ALA A 4 -2.08 -10.22 26.69
CA ALA A 4 -2.69 -8.99 27.18
C ALA A 4 -3.13 -8.09 26.03
N ALA A 5 -4.40 -7.70 26.04
CA ALA A 5 -5.02 -6.85 25.02
C ALA A 5 -4.66 -5.38 25.27
N ARG A 6 -3.93 -4.75 24.34
CA ARG A 6 -3.30 -3.43 24.54
C ARG A 6 -4.07 -2.31 23.88
N SER A 7 -4.07 -1.12 24.48
CA SER A 7 -4.59 0.10 23.84
C SER A 7 -3.60 0.63 22.78
N ILE A 8 -4.06 1.49 21.87
CA ILE A 8 -3.19 2.11 20.85
C ILE A 8 -2.02 2.90 21.46
N GLY A 9 -2.22 3.52 22.63
CA GLY A 9 -1.16 4.23 23.34
C GLY A 9 -0.09 3.29 23.88
N GLN A 10 -0.51 2.13 24.42
CA GLN A 10 0.43 1.09 24.87
C GLN A 10 1.19 0.47 23.69
N VAL A 11 0.53 0.27 22.55
CA VAL A 11 1.19 -0.20 21.32
C VAL A 11 2.22 0.81 20.82
N LEU A 12 1.88 2.11 20.83
CA LEU A 12 2.80 3.16 20.46
C LEU A 12 4.10 3.09 21.27
N GLU A 13 3.97 2.98 22.60
CA GLU A 13 5.13 2.93 23.50
C GLU A 13 6.02 1.71 23.25
N LEU A 14 5.42 0.55 22.97
CA LEU A 14 6.15 -0.70 22.69
C LEU A 14 6.94 -0.67 21.37
N VAL A 15 6.53 0.16 20.42
CA VAL A 15 7.09 0.21 19.06
C VAL A 15 8.01 1.42 18.89
N ARG A 16 7.81 2.48 19.69
CA ARG A 16 8.57 3.73 19.63
C ARG A 16 10.07 3.56 19.87
N SER A 17 10.49 2.57 20.65
CA SER A 17 11.92 2.26 20.87
C SER A 17 12.66 1.90 19.57
N GLU A 18 11.97 1.26 18.63
CA GLU A 18 12.52 0.86 17.32
C GLU A 18 12.15 1.84 16.20
N PHE A 19 11.01 2.51 16.32
CA PHE A 19 10.47 3.44 15.33
C PHE A 19 10.14 4.78 15.99
N PRO A 20 11.12 5.68 16.22
CA PRO A 20 10.90 6.92 16.97
C PRO A 20 9.87 7.85 16.33
N ASP A 21 9.74 7.81 15.00
CA ASP A 21 8.82 8.65 14.22
C ASP A 21 7.39 8.09 14.15
N ILE A 22 7.12 6.95 14.80
CA ILE A 22 5.79 6.34 14.79
C ILE A 22 4.80 7.23 15.56
N SER A 23 3.60 7.35 15.00
CA SER A 23 2.50 8.12 15.59
C SER A 23 1.22 7.29 15.65
N ILE A 24 0.30 7.71 16.53
CA ILE A 24 -1.06 7.13 16.62
C ILE A 24 -1.75 7.23 15.26
N SER A 25 -1.59 8.35 14.55
CA SER A 25 -2.17 8.57 13.22
C SER A 25 -1.66 7.55 12.20
N LYS A 26 -0.36 7.23 12.21
CA LYS A 26 0.21 6.21 11.33
C LYS A 26 -0.33 4.80 11.65
N ILE A 27 -0.47 4.44 12.93
CA ILE A 27 -1.05 3.15 13.34
C ILE A 27 -2.51 3.04 12.86
N ARG A 28 -3.32 4.09 13.08
CA ARG A 28 -4.72 4.15 12.60
C ARG A 28 -4.82 4.10 11.09
N TYR A 29 -3.89 4.73 10.37
CA TYR A 29 -3.84 4.67 8.92
C TYR A 29 -3.57 3.24 8.42
N LEU A 30 -2.61 2.52 9.02
CA LEU A 30 -2.34 1.12 8.67
C LEU A 30 -3.54 0.20 8.98
N GLU A 31 -4.27 0.48 10.06
CA GLU A 31 -5.54 -0.19 10.37
C GLU A 31 -6.61 0.12 9.31
N SER A 32 -6.80 1.38 8.90
CA SER A 32 -7.80 1.73 7.87
C SER A 32 -7.47 1.16 6.50
N GLU A 33 -6.19 0.94 6.20
CA GLU A 33 -5.73 0.24 5.01
C GLU A 33 -5.89 -1.30 5.12
N GLY A 34 -6.38 -1.80 6.26
CA GLY A 34 -6.67 -3.22 6.49
C GLY A 34 -5.43 -4.08 6.76
N LEU A 35 -4.29 -3.47 7.09
CA LEU A 35 -3.08 -4.24 7.44
C LEU A 35 -3.08 -4.70 8.90
N LEU A 36 -3.96 -4.14 9.73
CA LEU A 36 -4.18 -4.53 11.12
C LEU A 36 -5.66 -4.76 11.35
N SER A 37 -6.00 -5.69 12.24
CA SER A 37 -7.38 -6.02 12.57
C SER A 37 -7.53 -6.23 14.08
N PRO A 38 -7.34 -5.16 14.88
CA PRO A 38 -7.49 -5.25 16.33
C PRO A 38 -8.93 -5.54 16.72
N ASP A 39 -9.11 -6.30 17.79
CA ASP A 39 -10.42 -6.57 18.37
C ASP A 39 -11.04 -5.28 18.93
N ARG A 40 -12.38 -5.27 19.00
CA ARG A 40 -13.13 -4.18 19.63
C ARG A 40 -13.83 -4.72 20.87
N ASP A 41 -13.53 -4.13 22.02
CA ASP A 41 -14.23 -4.47 23.26
C ASP A 41 -15.70 -4.02 23.15
N GLN A 42 -16.66 -4.94 23.15
CA GLN A 42 -18.05 -4.58 23.46
C GLN A 42 -18.22 -4.41 24.99
N PRO A 43 -18.99 -3.42 25.47
CA PRO A 43 -19.81 -2.44 24.75
C PRO A 43 -19.06 -1.13 24.38
N SER A 44 -17.82 -0.96 24.84
CA SER A 44 -17.13 0.33 24.82
C SER A 44 -16.56 0.74 23.45
N GLY A 45 -16.43 -0.19 22.51
CA GLY A 45 -15.91 0.03 21.16
C GLY A 45 -14.41 0.36 21.08
N TYR A 46 -13.67 0.28 22.19
CA TYR A 46 -12.24 0.55 22.21
C TYR A 46 -11.45 -0.55 21.50
N ARG A 47 -10.40 -0.15 20.79
CA ARG A 47 -9.48 -1.06 20.08
C ARG A 47 -8.57 -1.75 21.06
N ARG A 48 -8.45 -3.06 20.91
CA ARG A 48 -7.54 -3.92 21.62
C ARG A 48 -6.63 -4.64 20.64
N TYR A 49 -5.36 -4.29 20.73
CA TYR A 49 -4.30 -4.91 19.94
C TYR A 49 -3.77 -6.13 20.68
N SER A 50 -3.82 -7.27 20.02
CA SER A 50 -3.22 -8.52 20.47
C SER A 50 -1.69 -8.46 20.38
N ALA A 51 -0.99 -9.48 20.89
CA ALA A 51 0.45 -9.60 20.65
C ALA A 51 0.77 -9.76 19.16
N SER A 52 -0.03 -10.56 18.44
CA SER A 52 0.13 -10.77 16.99
C SER A 52 -0.06 -9.49 16.18
N ASP A 53 -0.97 -8.58 16.60
CA ASP A 53 -1.11 -7.28 15.94
C ASP A 53 0.15 -6.42 16.09
N VAL A 54 0.81 -6.48 17.25
CA VAL A 54 2.05 -5.73 17.48
C VAL A 54 3.18 -6.30 16.64
N ASP A 55 3.31 -7.61 16.53
CA ASP A 55 4.34 -8.25 15.70
C ASP A 55 4.10 -8.00 14.22
N ARG A 56 2.84 -8.05 13.77
CA ARG A 56 2.43 -7.65 12.42
C ARG A 56 2.77 -6.19 12.14
N LEU A 57 2.48 -5.28 13.09
CA LEU A 57 2.85 -3.86 12.97
C LEU A 57 4.36 -3.67 12.84
N ARG A 58 5.18 -4.37 13.65
CA ARG A 58 6.64 -4.32 13.53
C ARG A 58 7.11 -4.78 12.16
N TYR A 59 6.57 -5.89 11.65
CA TYR A 59 6.90 -6.38 10.31
C TYR A 59 6.60 -5.33 9.23
N ILE A 60 5.39 -4.74 9.26
CA ILE A 60 4.99 -3.69 8.31
C ILE A 60 5.98 -2.52 8.36
N LEU A 61 6.31 -2.03 9.56
CA LEU A 61 7.20 -0.87 9.72
C LEU A 61 8.64 -1.17 9.29
N ARG A 62 9.20 -2.34 9.61
CA ARG A 62 10.52 -2.77 9.12
C ARG A 62 10.54 -2.83 7.60
N THR A 63 9.54 -3.48 7.02
CA THR A 63 9.44 -3.64 5.56
C THR A 63 9.34 -2.29 4.85
N GLN A 64 8.59 -1.33 5.40
CA GLN A 64 8.53 0.03 4.86
C GLN A 64 9.84 0.80 5.02
N ARG A 65 10.53 0.64 6.16
CA ARG A 65 11.78 1.38 6.46
C ARG A 65 12.96 0.85 5.66
N ASP A 66 13.10 -0.48 5.61
CA ASP A 66 14.31 -1.14 5.15
C ASP A 66 14.21 -1.52 3.66
N GLN A 67 13.00 -1.83 3.17
CA GLN A 67 12.76 -2.28 1.80
C GLN A 67 11.87 -1.34 0.97
N TYR A 68 11.25 -0.33 1.60
CA TYR A 68 10.38 0.64 0.93
C TYR A 68 9.21 0.02 0.15
N LEU A 69 8.69 -1.14 0.60
CA LEU A 69 7.63 -1.83 -0.13
C LEU A 69 6.29 -1.07 -0.08
N PRO A 70 5.51 -1.08 -1.18
CA PRO A 70 4.14 -0.58 -1.19
C PRO A 70 3.23 -1.39 -0.26
N LEU A 71 2.23 -0.74 0.35
CA LEU A 71 1.27 -1.39 1.27
C LEU A 71 0.55 -2.60 0.65
N LYS A 72 0.29 -2.57 -0.66
CA LYS A 72 -0.31 -3.71 -1.38
C LYS A 72 0.58 -4.95 -1.31
N VAL A 73 1.88 -4.80 -1.56
CA VAL A 73 2.86 -5.90 -1.52
C VAL A 73 3.01 -6.41 -0.08
N ILE A 74 3.02 -5.49 0.89
CA ILE A 74 3.08 -5.86 2.30
C ILE A 74 1.83 -6.68 2.69
N ARG A 75 0.63 -6.32 2.22
CA ARG A 75 -0.59 -7.10 2.46
C ARG A 75 -0.47 -8.51 1.90
N GLU A 76 -0.04 -8.66 0.66
CA GLU A 76 0.17 -9.98 0.03
C GLU A 76 1.20 -10.82 0.81
N ASN A 77 2.27 -10.19 1.31
CA ASN A 77 3.25 -10.85 2.17
C ASN A 77 2.65 -11.29 3.52
N LEU A 78 1.83 -10.46 4.15
CA LEU A 78 1.12 -10.84 5.38
C LEU A 78 0.18 -12.02 5.16
N GLU A 79 -0.58 -12.02 4.06
CA GLU A 79 -1.45 -13.14 3.71
C GLU A 79 -0.67 -14.44 3.42
N ARG A 80 0.52 -14.34 2.84
CA ARG A 80 1.43 -15.50 2.67
C ARG A 80 1.91 -16.03 4.02
N MET A 81 2.35 -15.13 4.90
CA MET A 81 2.79 -15.49 6.26
C MET A 81 1.67 -16.15 7.06
N ASP A 82 0.43 -15.65 6.94
CA ASP A 82 -0.75 -16.22 7.59
C ASP A 82 -1.07 -17.64 7.06
N ARG A 83 -0.70 -17.95 5.80
CA ARG A 83 -0.77 -19.30 5.21
C ARG A 83 0.47 -20.17 5.48
N GLY A 84 1.44 -19.68 6.27
CA GLY A 84 2.69 -20.38 6.56
C GLY A 84 3.70 -20.39 5.41
N VAL A 85 3.51 -19.54 4.40
CA VAL A 85 4.43 -19.37 3.27
C VAL A 85 5.35 -18.18 3.55
N ALA A 86 6.64 -18.32 3.24
CA ALA A 86 7.60 -17.23 3.42
C ALA A 86 7.21 -15.99 2.57
N PRO A 87 7.39 -14.76 3.11
CA PRO A 87 7.19 -13.54 2.36
C PRO A 87 8.21 -13.44 1.22
N VAL A 88 7.80 -12.81 0.12
CA VAL A 88 8.72 -12.53 -0.99
C VAL A 88 9.21 -11.09 -0.85
N ASP A 89 10.52 -10.91 -0.82
CA ASP A 89 11.15 -9.60 -0.99
C ASP A 89 11.03 -9.26 -2.48
N SER A 90 9.84 -8.89 -2.92
CA SER A 90 9.65 -8.44 -4.29
C SER A 90 10.43 -7.14 -4.45
N GLU A 91 11.60 -7.20 -5.09
CA GLU A 91 12.14 -6.06 -5.83
C GLU A 91 10.98 -5.42 -6.62
N PRO A 92 10.98 -4.10 -6.85
CA PRO A 92 10.02 -3.47 -7.73
C PRO A 92 10.30 -3.93 -9.17
N ALA A 93 9.97 -5.18 -9.47
CA ALA A 93 10.02 -5.74 -10.80
C ALA A 93 8.98 -4.98 -11.63
N PRO A 94 9.36 -4.52 -12.84
CA PRO A 94 8.45 -3.84 -13.74
C PRO A 94 7.29 -4.79 -14.01
N ALA A 95 6.07 -4.30 -13.82
CA ALA A 95 4.85 -5.04 -14.07
C ALA A 95 4.64 -5.17 -15.59
N ASP A 96 5.33 -6.13 -16.19
CA ASP A 96 5.07 -6.81 -17.46
C ASP A 96 5.40 -8.28 -17.12
N GLU A 97 4.54 -9.28 -17.12
CA GLU A 97 3.39 -9.63 -17.95
C GLU A 97 2.59 -10.79 -17.27
N PRO A 98 1.44 -11.22 -17.82
CA PRO A 98 0.41 -12.02 -17.15
C PRO A 98 0.50 -13.53 -17.43
N GLU A 99 0.08 -14.37 -16.49
CA GLU A 99 -0.49 -15.72 -16.71
C GLU A 99 -1.03 -16.24 -15.36
N SER A 100 -2.35 -16.29 -15.14
CA SER A 100 -3.32 -17.29 -15.63
C SER A 100 -3.67 -18.30 -14.51
N ALA A 101 -4.84 -18.10 -13.91
CA ALA A 101 -5.85 -19.13 -13.58
C ALA A 101 -6.68 -18.72 -12.35
N ALA A 102 -7.90 -18.21 -12.59
CA ALA A 102 -9.16 -18.57 -11.92
C ALA A 102 -10.16 -17.39 -11.86
N GLU A 103 -11.08 -17.42 -12.84
CA GLU A 103 -12.49 -16.99 -12.85
C GLU A 103 -12.91 -15.51 -12.68
N PRO A 104 -13.95 -15.07 -13.41
CA PRO A 104 -14.28 -13.66 -13.56
C PRO A 104 -15.28 -13.23 -12.48
N VAL A 105 -14.81 -12.52 -11.45
CA VAL A 105 -15.71 -11.67 -10.68
C VAL A 105 -15.86 -10.37 -11.43
N ILE A 106 -16.91 -10.28 -12.23
CA ILE A 106 -17.41 -9.01 -12.77
C ILE A 106 -17.83 -8.18 -11.55
N THR A 107 -16.97 -7.26 -11.13
CA THR A 107 -17.37 -6.13 -10.30
C THR A 107 -17.02 -4.88 -11.10
N ASP A 108 -18.04 -4.36 -11.77
CA ASP A 108 -18.13 -2.96 -12.16
C ASP A 108 -17.86 -2.12 -10.91
N ASN A 109 -16.62 -1.65 -10.77
CA ASN A 109 -16.36 -0.47 -9.97
C ASN A 109 -15.31 0.38 -10.67
N LYS A 110 -15.86 1.25 -11.50
CA LYS A 110 -15.23 2.38 -12.17
C LYS A 110 -14.73 3.38 -11.14
N GLN A 111 -13.70 3.01 -10.41
CA GLN A 111 -12.89 3.93 -9.64
C GLN A 111 -11.47 3.75 -10.10
N VAL A 112 -11.14 4.54 -11.13
CA VAL A 112 -9.80 4.72 -11.66
C VAL A 112 -8.91 5.08 -10.48
N SER A 113 -8.29 4.05 -9.92
CA SER A 113 -7.19 4.19 -8.99
C SER A 113 -6.15 4.98 -9.78
N GLN A 114 -5.95 6.24 -9.42
CA GLN A 114 -4.94 7.11 -10.03
C GLN A 114 -3.55 6.59 -9.63
N ARG A 115 -3.21 5.39 -10.10
CA ARG A 115 -1.82 4.96 -10.24
C ARG A 115 -1.19 5.98 -11.19
N PRO A 116 -0.01 6.52 -10.86
CA PRO A 116 0.71 7.35 -11.82
C PRO A 116 1.04 6.48 -13.03
N LEU A 117 0.27 6.60 -14.11
CA LEU A 117 0.50 5.91 -15.36
C LEU A 117 1.75 6.50 -15.98
N ARG A 118 2.79 5.68 -16.15
CA ARG A 118 3.94 6.04 -16.98
C ARG A 118 3.53 5.83 -18.43
N LEU A 119 3.13 6.90 -19.08
CA LEU A 119 2.79 6.86 -20.50
C LEU A 119 3.93 7.46 -21.29
N THR A 120 4.35 6.76 -22.34
CA THR A 120 5.17 7.36 -23.40
C THR A 120 4.35 8.42 -24.14
N ARG A 121 5.03 9.36 -24.81
CA ARG A 121 4.36 10.41 -25.59
C ARG A 121 3.36 9.83 -26.60
N ARG A 122 3.74 8.75 -27.30
CA ARG A 122 2.89 8.07 -28.28
C ARG A 122 1.63 7.47 -27.63
N GLN A 123 1.80 6.75 -26.52
CA GLN A 123 0.68 6.16 -25.78
C GLN A 123 -0.27 7.22 -25.22
N LEU A 124 0.26 8.36 -24.76
CA LEU A 124 -0.57 9.47 -24.29
C LEU A 124 -1.45 10.02 -25.42
N LEU A 125 -0.92 10.20 -26.63
CA LEU A 125 -1.68 10.66 -27.78
C LEU A 125 -2.77 9.64 -28.18
N GLU A 126 -2.42 8.35 -28.21
CA GLU A 126 -3.34 7.27 -28.58
C GLU A 126 -4.50 7.13 -27.59
N MET A 127 -4.21 7.15 -26.29
CA MET A 127 -5.23 6.99 -25.25
C MET A 127 -6.11 8.22 -25.05
N SER A 128 -5.54 9.41 -25.23
CA SER A 128 -6.29 10.67 -25.06
C SER A 128 -7.04 11.10 -26.32
N GLY A 129 -6.71 10.53 -27.49
CA GLY A 129 -7.22 10.97 -28.78
C GLY A 129 -6.79 12.39 -29.14
N LEU A 130 -5.80 12.96 -28.43
CA LEU A 130 -5.33 14.31 -28.69
C LEU A 130 -4.39 14.32 -29.91
N PRO A 131 -4.49 15.33 -30.78
CA PRO A 131 -3.49 15.55 -31.82
C PRO A 131 -2.20 16.10 -31.19
N GLU A 132 -1.05 15.80 -31.81
CA GLU A 132 0.26 16.16 -31.27
C GLU A 132 0.44 17.67 -31.05
N ALA A 133 -0.13 18.51 -31.93
CA ALA A 133 -0.12 19.96 -31.77
C ALA A 133 -0.74 20.43 -30.45
N THR A 134 -1.83 19.78 -30.01
CA THR A 134 -2.48 20.10 -28.72
C THR A 134 -1.62 19.68 -27.54
N LEU A 135 -0.93 18.54 -27.64
CA LEU A 135 0.00 18.11 -26.60
C LEU A 135 1.16 19.11 -26.42
N ILE A 136 1.69 19.65 -27.52
CA ILE A 136 2.74 20.69 -27.50
C ILE A 136 2.24 21.96 -26.80
N GLU A 137 1.01 22.40 -27.10
CA GLU A 137 0.42 23.57 -26.44
C GLU A 137 0.23 23.36 -24.93
N LEU A 138 -0.20 22.16 -24.52
CA LEU A 138 -0.34 21.80 -23.10
C LEU A 138 1.02 21.76 -22.37
N GLU A 139 2.08 21.29 -23.04
CA GLU A 139 3.46 21.33 -22.52
C GLU A 139 3.97 22.77 -22.39
N ARG A 140 3.66 23.63 -23.37
CA ARG A 140 4.01 25.05 -23.36
C ARG A 140 3.33 25.80 -22.22
N GLN A 141 2.06 25.48 -21.97
CA GLN A 141 1.25 26.04 -20.88
C GLN A 141 1.53 25.41 -19.52
N LYS A 142 2.50 24.47 -19.42
CA LYS A 142 2.89 23.76 -18.19
C LYS A 142 1.76 22.94 -17.55
N MET A 143 0.72 22.64 -18.31
CA MET A 143 -0.37 21.73 -17.90
C MET A 143 0.10 20.27 -17.92
N ILE A 144 1.07 19.95 -18.79
CA ILE A 144 1.75 18.66 -18.87
C ILE A 144 3.25 18.90 -18.74
N LEU A 145 3.93 18.10 -17.92
CA LEU A 145 5.38 18.18 -17.73
C LEU A 145 6.02 16.83 -18.08
N PRO A 146 6.91 16.78 -19.08
CA PRO A 146 7.66 15.57 -19.35
C PRO A 146 8.61 15.26 -18.19
N ARG A 147 8.61 14.01 -17.73
CA ARG A 147 9.57 13.54 -16.73
C ARG A 147 10.92 13.31 -17.42
N ARG A 148 11.91 14.14 -17.11
CA ARG A 148 13.29 14.00 -17.63
C ARG A 148 13.90 12.67 -17.22
N GLY A 149 14.57 11.98 -18.15
CA GLY A 149 15.29 10.73 -17.92
C GLY A 149 14.65 9.45 -18.51
N THR A 150 13.76 9.57 -19.49
CA THR A 150 13.17 8.43 -20.20
C THR A 150 13.43 8.65 -21.69
N VAL A 151 14.16 7.72 -22.32
CA VAL A 151 14.36 7.67 -23.78
C VAL A 151 13.14 7.04 -24.41
#